data_AF-A0A1G0PHU0-F1
#
_entry.id   AF-A0A1G0PHU0-F1
#
_cell.length_a   1.000
_cell.length_b   1.000
_cell.length_c   1.000
_cell.angle_alpha   90.00
_cell.angle_beta   90.00
_cell.angle_gamma   90.00
#
_symmetry.space_group_name_H-M   'P 1'
#
loop_
_entity.id
_entity.type
_entity.pdbx_description
1 polymer ?
#
loop_
_entity_poly.entity_id
_entity_poly.type
_entity_poly.pdbx_seq_one_letter_code
_entity_poly.pdbx_strand_id
1 'polypeptide(L)' 'MLSQPLSNVQEELLKLYSQNLSPEELKELKTVLGKYFSRKATKEADKIWDNKKYSNETMDSWLDER' A
#
# COMPACT_ATOMS: atom_id res chain seq x y z
N MET A 1 -33.85 5.30 -2.96
CA MET A 1 -32.40 5.53 -2.83
C MET A 1 -31.73 4.87 -4.02
N LEU A 2 -30.89 5.58 -4.77
CA LEU A 2 -30.12 4.98 -5.86
C LEU A 2 -29.04 4.07 -5.23
N SER A 3 -29.15 2.76 -5.45
CA SER A 3 -28.10 1.82 -5.07
C SER A 3 -26.90 2.06 -5.97
N GLN A 4 -25.86 2.72 -5.44
CA GLN A 4 -24.58 2.82 -6.14
C GLN A 4 -24.01 1.40 -6.32
N PRO A 5 -23.55 1.03 -7.53
CA PRO A 5 -22.87 -0.25 -7.72
C PRO A 5 -21.62 -0.32 -6.84
N LEU A 6 -21.31 -1.52 -6.37
CA LEU A 6 -20.11 -1.75 -5.58
C LEU A 6 -18.87 -1.44 -6.42
N SER A 7 -17.84 -0.89 -5.78
CA SER A 7 -16.52 -0.82 -6.39
C SER A 7 -15.95 -2.22 -6.57
N ASN A 8 -15.04 -2.37 -7.54
CA ASN A 8 -14.34 -3.64 -7.80
C ASN A 8 -13.71 -4.26 -6.53
N VAL A 9 -13.18 -3.46 -5.62
CA VAL A 9 -12.62 -3.94 -4.35
C VAL A 9 -13.72 -4.46 -3.41
N GLN A 10 -14.85 -3.76 -3.34
CA GLN A 10 -15.97 -4.19 -2.52
C GLN A 10 -16.54 -5.53 -3.02
N GLU A 11 -16.68 -5.71 -4.34
CA GLU A 11 -17.12 -6.99 -4.93
C GLU A 11 -16.16 -8.14 -4.59
N GLU A 12 -14.85 -7.91 -4.69
CA GLU A 12 -13.86 -8.96 -4.43
C GLU A 12 -13.78 -9.32 -2.94
N LEU A 13 -13.91 -8.35 -2.04
CA LEU A 13 -14.01 -8.61 -0.60
C LEU A 13 -15.23 -9.45 -0.24
N LEU A 14 -16.38 -9.23 -0.90
CA LEU A 14 -17.56 -10.06 -0.69
C LEU A 14 -17.34 -11.51 -1.13
N LYS A 15 -16.59 -11.74 -2.23
CA LYS A 15 -16.20 -13.10 -2.65
C LYS A 15 -15.24 -13.73 -1.64
N LEU A 16 -14.32 -12.96 -1.06
CA LEU A 16 -13.42 -13.47 -0.02
C LEU A 16 -14.17 -13.86 1.26
N TYR A 17 -15.22 -13.12 1.64
CA TYR A 17 -16.04 -13.47 2.81
C TYR A 17 -16.75 -14.82 2.65
N SER A 18 -17.12 -15.21 1.43
CA SER A 18 -17.74 -16.52 1.19
C SER A 18 -16.78 -17.70 1.41
N GLN A 19 -15.47 -17.43 1.49
CA GLN A 19 -14.44 -18.46 1.70
C GLN A 19 -14.23 -18.81 3.18
N ASN A 20 -14.84 -18.08 4.13
CA ASN A 20 -14.71 -18.33 5.57
C ASN A 20 -13.25 -18.54 6.05
N LEU A 21 -12.36 -17.63 5.64
CA LEU A 21 -10.94 -17.69 5.98
C LEU A 21 -10.72 -17.84 7.49
N SER A 22 -9.78 -18.72 7.86
CA SER A 22 -9.31 -18.81 9.24
C SER A 22 -8.62 -17.51 9.68
N PRO A 23 -8.45 -17.26 10.99
CA PRO A 23 -7.68 -16.13 11.49
C PRO A 23 -6.26 -16.07 10.91
N GLU A 24 -5.62 -17.23 10.70
CA GLU A 24 -4.28 -17.36 10.11
C GLU A 24 -4.27 -16.96 8.63
N GLU A 25 -5.21 -17.48 7.83
CA GLU A 25 -5.34 -17.15 6.42
C GLU A 25 -5.66 -15.66 6.21
N LEU A 26 -6.53 -15.09 7.05
CA LEU A 26 -6.82 -13.66 7.02
C LEU A 26 -5.57 -12.82 7.35
N LYS A 27 -4.73 -13.28 8.28
CA LYS A 27 -3.46 -12.62 8.62
C LYS A 27 -2.46 -12.69 7.46
N GLU A 28 -2.39 -13.81 6.77
CA GLU A 28 -1.56 -13.96 5.57
C GLU A 28 -2.02 -13.03 4.46
N LEU A 29 -3.33 -12.96 4.19
CA LEU A 29 -3.91 -12.04 3.21
C LEU A 29 -3.58 -10.58 3.55
N LYS A 30 -3.74 -10.17 4.81
CA LYS A 30 -3.34 -8.83 5.28
C LYS A 30 -1.86 -8.55 5.03
N THR A 31 -1.01 -9.56 5.22
CA THR A 31 0.44 -9.45 4.97
C THR A 31 0.73 -9.24 3.48
N VAL A 32 0.04 -9.98 2.60
CA VAL A 32 0.17 -9.81 1.14
C VAL A 32 -0.24 -8.39 0.71
N LEU A 33 -1.37 -7.90 1.21
CA LEU A 33 -1.85 -6.54 0.95
C LEU A 33 -0.86 -5.49 1.47
N GLY A 34 -0.37 -5.65 2.70
CA GLY A 34 0.64 -4.76 3.28
C GLY A 34 1.91 -4.69 2.44
N LYS A 35 2.42 -5.84 1.96
CA LYS A 35 3.57 -5.89 1.05
C LYS A 35 3.29 -5.21 -0.29
N TYR A 36 2.08 -5.33 -0.84
CA TYR A 36 1.71 -4.64 -2.07
C TYR A 36 1.74 -3.11 -1.89
N PHE A 37 1.10 -2.59 -0.86
CA PHE A 37 1.08 -1.14 -0.62
C PHE A 37 2.43 -0.58 -0.22
N SER A 38 3.23 -1.31 0.57
CA SER A 38 4.61 -0.93 0.90
C SER A 38 5.46 -0.80 -0.37
N ARG A 39 5.44 -1.80 -1.26
CA ARG A 39 6.17 -1.73 -2.54
C ARG A 39 5.71 -0.57 -3.42
N LYS A 40 4.40 -0.30 -3.46
CA LYS A 40 3.86 0.85 -4.19
C LYS A 40 4.38 2.16 -3.60
N ALA A 41 4.35 2.32 -2.27
CA ALA A 41 4.83 3.51 -1.58
C ALA A 41 6.32 3.74 -1.81
N THR A 42 7.16 2.71 -1.66
CA THR A 42 8.60 2.79 -1.96
C THR A 42 8.84 3.22 -3.39
N LYS A 43 8.15 2.61 -4.37
CA LYS A 43 8.30 2.99 -5.78
C LYS A 43 7.94 4.45 -6.05
N GLU A 44 6.90 4.97 -5.41
CA GLU A 44 6.56 6.39 -5.55
C GLU A 44 7.59 7.30 -4.85
N ALA A 45 8.13 6.88 -3.70
CA ALA A 45 9.20 7.60 -3.02
C ALA A 45 10.48 7.67 -3.88
N ASP A 46 10.88 6.54 -4.49
CA ASP A 46 12.03 6.47 -5.40
C ASP A 46 11.85 7.42 -6.60
N LYS A 47 10.65 7.46 -7.20
CA LYS A 47 10.37 8.43 -8.29
C LYS A 47 10.51 9.87 -7.84
N ILE A 48 10.04 10.20 -6.64
CA ILE A 48 10.16 11.56 -6.10
C ILE A 48 11.64 11.88 -5.87
N TRP A 49 12.39 10.93 -5.30
CA TRP A 49 13.83 11.03 -5.08
C TRP A 49 14.57 11.36 -6.38
N ASP A 50 14.32 10.59 -7.43
CA ASP A 50 14.92 10.79 -8.74
C ASP A 50 14.49 12.11 -9.40
N ASN A 51 13.19 12.42 -9.40
CA ASN A 51 12.64 13.63 -10.01
C ASN A 51 13.15 14.91 -9.34
N LYS A 52 13.37 14.86 -8.03
CA LYS A 52 13.93 15.97 -7.26
C LYS A 52 15.46 16.00 -7.29
N LYS A 53 16.09 15.02 -7.94
CA LYS A 53 17.54 14.82 -7.96
C LYS A 53 18.14 14.79 -6.57
N TYR A 54 17.41 14.19 -5.63
CA TYR A 54 17.91 14.00 -4.28
C TYR A 54 19.11 13.05 -4.32
N SER A 55 20.01 13.29 -3.37
CA SER A 55 21.28 12.58 -3.26
C SER A 55 21.59 12.32 -1.80
N ASN A 56 22.68 11.60 -1.54
CA ASN A 56 23.12 11.34 -0.17
C ASN A 56 23.36 12.66 0.58
N GLU A 57 23.88 13.68 -0.10
CA GLU A 57 24.07 15.02 0.47
C GLU A 57 22.73 15.69 0.86
N THR A 58 21.65 15.41 0.13
CA THR A 58 20.30 15.86 0.53
C THR A 58 19.89 15.18 1.84
N MET A 59 20.13 13.87 1.96
CA MET A 59 19.85 13.12 3.18
C MET A 59 20.65 13.63 4.37
N ASP A 60 21.94 13.88 4.17
CA ASP A 60 22.83 14.43 5.20
C ASP A 60 22.32 15.79 5.68
N SER A 61 21.87 16.65 4.75
CA SER A 61 21.30 17.95 5.12
C SER A 61 20.02 17.83 5.97
N TRP A 62 19.15 16.86 5.70
CA TRP A 62 17.93 16.63 6.49
C TRP A 62 18.22 16.05 7.87
N LEU A 63 19.29 15.26 8.01
CA LEU A 63 19.72 14.72 9.30
C LEU A 63 20.36 15.79 10.19
N ASP A 64 20.98 16.80 9.57
CA ASP A 64 21.61 17.94 10.24
C ASP A 64 20.62 19.09 10.55
N GLU A 65 19.44 19.10 9.94
CA GLU A 65 18.32 19.97 10.29
C GLU A 65 17.76 19.57 11.68
N ARG A 66 18.32 20.18 12.73
CA ARG A 66 17.80 20.16 14.11
C ARG A 66 16.81 21.27 14.39
#